data_AF-A0A921JWT8-F1
#
_entry.id   AF-A0A921JWT8-F1
#
_cell.length_a   1.000
_cell.length_b   1.000
_cell.length_c   1.000
_cell.angle_alpha   90.00
_cell.angle_beta   90.00
_cell.angle_gamma   90.00
#
_symmetry.space_group_name_H-M   'P 1'
#
loop_
_entity.id
_entity.type
_entity.pdbx_description
1 polymer ?
#
loop_
_entity_poly.entity_id
_entity_poly.type
_entity_poly.pdbx_seq_one_letter_code
_entity_poly.pdbx_strand_id
1 'polypeptide(L)' 'MIKDFIRELLAAAISRQTSDIYILPQATGYQIRLRQLGAVTQWRQITQMLGTQVITYFKFQANMAVSENRRPQVGG' A
#
# COMPACT_ATOMS: atom_id res chain seq x y z
N MET A 1 9.89 -2.65 -12.26
CA MET A 1 8.94 -3.66 -11.76
C MET A 1 8.18 -3.18 -10.52
N ILE A 2 8.73 -3.17 -9.29
CA ILE A 2 7.98 -2.64 -8.12
C ILE A 2 7.86 -1.12 -8.10
N LYS A 3 8.93 -0.39 -8.45
CA LYS A 3 8.93 1.09 -8.47
C LYS A 3 7.87 1.66 -9.43
N ASP A 4 7.61 0.98 -10.54
CA ASP A 4 6.62 1.43 -11.53
C ASP A 4 5.20 1.26 -11.01
N PHE A 5 4.92 0.14 -10.33
CA PHE A 5 3.66 -0.07 -9.62
C PHE A 5 3.45 0.98 -8.52
N ILE A 6 4.49 1.29 -7.74
CA ILE A 6 4.40 2.33 -6.70
C ILE A 6 4.13 3.70 -7.33
N ARG A 7 4.79 4.04 -8.44
CA ARG A 7 4.51 5.27 -9.19
C ARG A 7 3.07 5.33 -9.68
N GLU A 8 2.55 4.24 -10.22
CA GLU A 8 1.15 4.13 -10.65
C GLU A 8 0.18 4.34 -9.47
N LEU A 9 0.44 3.68 -8.34
CA LEU A 9 -0.35 3.81 -7.12
C LEU A 9 -0.36 5.25 -6.60
N LEU A 10 0.82 5.88 -6.50
CA LEU A 10 0.93 7.25 -5.99
C LEU A 10 0.31 8.27 -6.96
N ALA A 11 0.50 8.09 -8.28
CA ALA A 11 -0.17 8.93 -9.27
C ALA A 11 -1.70 8.81 -9.22
N ALA A 12 -2.22 7.59 -9.03
CA ALA A 12 -3.64 7.36 -8.81
C ALA A 12 -4.14 8.02 -7.52
N ALA A 13 -3.38 7.94 -6.43
CA ALA A 13 -3.74 8.58 -5.17
C ALA A 13 -3.75 10.12 -5.28
N ILE A 14 -2.73 10.72 -5.92
CA ILE A 14 -2.61 12.17 -6.14
C ILE A 14 -3.75 12.68 -7.02
N SER A 15 -3.97 12.06 -8.19
CA SER A 15 -5.05 12.46 -9.12
C SER A 15 -6.44 12.39 -8.48
N ARG A 16 -6.62 11.47 -7.53
CA ARG A 16 -7.88 11.26 -6.80
C ARG A 16 -7.99 12.09 -5.52
N GLN A 17 -6.99 12.93 -5.21
CA GLN A 17 -6.92 13.70 -3.96
C GLN A 17 -7.15 12.82 -2.73
N THR A 18 -6.49 11.67 -2.73
CA THR A 18 -6.63 10.65 -1.69
C THR A 18 -5.90 11.10 -0.42
N SER A 19 -6.55 11.00 0.75
CA SER A 19 -5.92 11.25 2.05
C SER A 19 -5.14 10.05 2.57
N ASP A 20 -5.65 8.84 2.32
CA ASP A 20 -5.09 7.59 2.85
C ASP A 20 -5.08 6.48 1.81
N ILE A 21 -3.98 5.73 1.78
CA ILE A 21 -3.85 4.50 1.00
C ILE A 21 -3.86 3.32 1.98
N TYR A 22 -4.85 2.43 1.86
CA TYR A 22 -4.92 1.20 2.64
C TYR A 22 -4.42 0.03 1.80
N ILE A 23 -3.54 -0.79 2.37
CA ILE A 23 -3.12 -2.08 1.81
C ILE A 23 -3.60 -3.15 2.78
N LEU A 24 -4.71 -3.81 2.45
CA LEU A 24 -5.43 -4.71 3.37
C LEU A 24 -5.27 -6.15 2.91
N PRO A 25 -4.84 -7.09 3.79
CA PRO A 25 -4.80 -8.51 3.43
C PRO A 25 -6.22 -9.03 3.16
N GLN A 26 -6.32 -9.96 2.23
CA GLN A 26 -7.53 -10.69 1.86
C GLN A 26 -7.24 -12.20 1.88
N ALA A 27 -8.28 -13.03 1.75
CA ALA A 27 -8.10 -14.48 1.65
C ALA A 27 -7.15 -14.87 0.50
N THR A 28 -7.21 -14.14 -0.61
CA THR A 28 -6.31 -14.31 -1.77
C THR A 28 -5.59 -13.01 -2.10
N GLY A 29 -4.48 -12.74 -1.41
CA GLY A 29 -3.60 -11.60 -1.66
C GLY A 29 -4.00 -10.34 -0.89
N TYR A 30 -3.99 -9.19 -1.55
CA TYR A 30 -4.27 -7.90 -0.91
C TYR A 30 -5.25 -7.06 -1.73
N GLN A 31 -5.99 -6.22 -1.04
CA GLN A 31 -6.81 -5.17 -1.61
C GLN A 31 -6.19 -3.80 -1.28
N ILE A 32 -6.00 -2.98 -2.31
CA ILE A 32 -5.64 -1.58 -2.14
C ILE A 32 -6.90 -0.72 -2.22
N ARG A 33 -7.12 0.10 -1.20
CA ARG A 33 -8.24 1.05 -1.12
C ARG A 33 -7.71 2.48 -0.94
N LEU A 34 -8.44 3.43 -1.49
CA LEU A 34 -8.12 4.86 -1.42
C LEU A 34 -9.23 5.58 -0.65
N ARG A 35 -8.85 6.36 0.36
CA ARG A 35 -9.76 7.27 1.04
C ARG A 35 -9.80 8.61 0.33
N GLN A 36 -10.98 8.99 -0.12
CA GLN A 36 -11.29 10.34 -0.61
C GLN A 36 -12.29 10.98 0.35
N LEU A 37 -12.62 12.25 0.14
CA LEU A 37 -13.55 12.97 1.01
C LEU A 37 -14.88 12.21 1.14
N GLY A 38 -15.16 11.67 2.32
CA GLY A 38 -16.38 10.94 2.65
C GLY A 38 -16.46 9.47 2.21
N ALA A 39 -15.49 8.94 1.45
CA ALA A 39 -15.59 7.58 0.91
C ALA A 39 -14.26 6.82 0.87
N VAL A 40 -14.34 5.48 1.02
CA VAL A 40 -13.21 4.57 0.83
C VAL A 40 -13.53 3.63 -0.32
N THR A 41 -12.87 3.81 -1.46
CA THR A 41 -13.13 3.04 -2.69
C THR A 41 -12.03 2.00 -2.94
N GLN A 42 -12.39 0.87 -3.54
CA GLN A 42 -11.39 -0.11 -4.00
C GLN A 42 -10.65 0.47 -5.22
N TRP A 43 -9.31 0.42 -5.19
CA TRP A 43 -8.49 0.76 -6.35
C TRP A 43 -8.09 -0.48 -7.13
N ARG A 44 -7.51 -1.49 -6.46
CA ARG A 44 -7.02 -2.71 -7.12
C ARG A 44 -6.92 -3.88 -6.14
N GLN A 45 -7.21 -5.09 -6.60
CA GLN A 45 -6.80 -6.33 -5.93
C GLN A 45 -5.47 -6.80 -6.52
N ILE A 46 -4.54 -7.24 -5.67
CA ILE A 46 -3.20 -7.65 -6.07
C ILE A 46 -2.85 -9.00 -5.45
N THR A 47 -1.90 -9.70 -6.07
CA THR A 47 -1.42 -10.99 -5.58
C THR A 47 -0.72 -10.84 -4.23
N GLN A 48 -0.63 -11.94 -3.48
CA GLN A 48 0.13 -12.02 -2.23
C GLN A 48 1.57 -11.55 -2.44
N MET A 49 2.22 -12.02 -3.51
CA MET A 49 3.60 -11.67 -3.84
C MET A 49 3.77 -10.16 -4.05
N LEU A 50 2.89 -9.53 -4.85
CA LEU A 50 2.98 -8.09 -5.10
C LEU A 50 2.69 -7.29 -3.83
N GLY A 51 1.71 -7.68 -3.02
CA GLY A 51 1.41 -7.01 -1.76
C GLY A 51 2.59 -7.02 -0.78
N THR A 52 3.26 -8.16 -0.63
CA THR A 52 4.48 -8.27 0.19
C THR A 52 5.60 -7.36 -0.34
N GLN A 53 5.76 -7.25 -1.66
CA GLN A 53 6.74 -6.34 -2.27
C GLN A 53 6.41 -4.87 -2.00
N VAL A 54 5.13 -4.49 -2.08
CA VAL A 54 4.66 -3.12 -1.77
C VAL A 54 4.92 -2.78 -0.31
N ILE A 55 4.55 -3.66 0.63
CA ILE A 55 4.78 -3.46 2.08
C ILE A 55 6.27 -3.33 2.37
N THR A 56 7.10 -4.23 1.81
CA THR A 56 8.56 -4.18 1.96
C THR A 56 9.13 -2.86 1.44
N TYR A 57 8.66 -2.40 0.27
CA TYR A 57 9.10 -1.14 -0.32
C TYR A 57 8.80 0.05 0.61
N PHE A 58 7.57 0.17 1.11
CA PHE A 58 7.21 1.27 2.00
C PHE A 58 7.89 1.18 3.37
N LYS A 59 8.09 -0.03 3.91
CA LYS A 59 8.90 -0.23 5.12
C LYS A 59 10.31 0.29 4.95
N PHE A 60 10.97 -0.09 3.87
CA PHE A 60 12.31 0.38 3.56
C PHE A 60 12.35 1.92 3.41
N GLN A 61 11.41 2.48 2.64
CA GLN A 61 11.38 3.92 2.37
C GLN A 61 11.14 4.76 3.65
N ALA A 62 10.38 4.24 4.61
CA ALA A 62 10.06 4.93 5.85
C ALA A 62 10.95 4.49 7.04
N ASN A 63 12.12 3.89 6.74
CA ASN A 63 13.10 3.44 7.72
C ASN A 63 12.55 2.48 8.81
N MET A 64 11.57 1.66 8.43
CA MET A 64 10.99 0.61 9.29
C MET A 64 11.78 -0.71 9.16
N ALA A 65 11.69 -1.56 10.18
CA ALA A 65 12.31 -2.89 10.16
C ALA A 65 11.55 -3.82 9.20
N VAL A 66 12.17 -4.13 8.05
CA VAL A 66 11.60 -4.99 7.00
C VAL A 66 11.34 -6.42 7.51
N SER A 67 12.25 -6.98 8.31
CA SER A 67 12.16 -8.34 8.84
C SER A 67 11.12 -8.51 9.95
N GLU A 68 10.68 -7.43 10.60
CA GLU A 68 9.70 -7.50 11.69
C GLU A 68 8.27 -7.36 11.16
N ASN A 69 7.43 -8.35 11.46
CA ASN A 69 6.04 -8.44 10.98
C ASN A 69 5.03 -8.73 12.11
N ARG A 70 5.47 -8.87 13.37
CA ARG A 70 4.65 -9.26 14.52
C ARG A 70 4.08 -8.07 15.28
N ARG A 71 4.69 -6.89 15.12
CA ARG A 71 4.33 -5.67 15.87
C ARG A 71 4.01 -4.52 14.91
N PRO A 72 3.08 -3.62 15.28
CA PRO A 72 2.87 -2.37 14.57
C PRO A 72 4.18 -1.56 14.49
N GLN A 73 4.37 -0.87 13.36
CA GLN A 73 5.49 0.03 13.12
C GLN A 73 4.97 1.33 12.52
N VAL A 74 5.66 2.43 12.84
CA VAL A 74 5.41 3.76 12.27
C VAL A 74 6.72 4.23 11.67
N GLY A 75 6.69 4.67 10.42
CA GLY A 75 7.86 5.20 9.73
C GLY A 75 8.21 6.61 10.18
N GLY A 76 9.49 6.95 10.06
CA GLY A 76 10.03 8.28 10.38
C GLY A 76 9.99 9.27 9.22
#